data_AF-A0A922CQR3-F1
#
_entry.id   AF-A0A922CQR3-F1
#
_cell.length_a   1.000
_cell.length_b   1.000
_cell.length_c   1.000
_cell.angle_alpha   90.00
_cell.angle_beta   90.00
_cell.angle_gamma   90.00
#
_symmetry.space_group_name_H-M   'P 1'
#
loop_
_entity.id
_entity.type
_entity.pdbx_description
1 polymer ?
#
loop_
_entity_poly.entity_id
_entity_poly.type
_entity_poly.pdbx_seq_one_letter_code
_entity_poly.pdbx_strand_id
1 'polypeptide(L)'
;MERSKEESEQRRKEQEARDRMDDRLMNVLLRSKARIDRRRKQTEIDLKNEKLRVLEKISQKLESGDAAREEKEQAILQKAIEEKEAINEARRQADIRKQEAFKQQRVADRQQFLRDEEQRLREFNTMRQWEIMNRFKNAEIHNEFKEKLRLQKERKINEYKEDILKLWKERSDREAQERADTRYFYGELAERKLRDADNKLLTHANKLLEEAAKHGRPDFALHKAIDRYCKLYRLYPMPALPASLQEHHPHYAPWDGSAPDPWYEDPPPPGQDAADTGAKRDGMQDEKPASSKPESKKPSKESKPEENVAAYKRIGPANGLQRRNAQTDLLLPSIVTIPCKTEQCRCDLKHK
;
A
#
# COMPACT_ATOMS: atom_id res chain seq x y z
N MET A 1 -114.83 93.23 125.35
CA MET A 1 -113.42 92.95 125.00
C MET A 1 -113.15 91.47 124.68
N GLU A 2 -114.01 90.52 125.07
CA GLU A 2 -113.80 89.09 124.77
C GLU A 2 -114.22 88.67 123.35
N ARG A 3 -115.27 89.28 122.77
CA ARG A 3 -115.76 88.97 121.41
C ARG A 3 -114.77 89.25 120.25
N SER A 4 -113.76 90.11 120.45
CA SER A 4 -112.77 90.42 119.40
C SER A 4 -111.65 89.39 119.28
N LYS A 5 -111.35 88.64 120.35
CA LYS A 5 -110.29 87.62 120.33
C LYS A 5 -110.74 86.38 119.56
N GLU A 6 -112.01 85.99 119.72
CA GLU A 6 -112.60 84.84 119.04
C GLU A 6 -112.66 85.01 117.51
N GLU A 7 -112.97 86.21 117.01
CA GLU A 7 -112.95 86.49 115.56
C GLU A 7 -111.54 86.40 114.95
N SER A 8 -110.49 86.78 115.70
CA SER A 8 -109.11 86.70 115.22
C SER A 8 -108.62 85.25 115.08
N GLU A 9 -109.03 84.38 116.00
CA GLU A 9 -108.71 82.95 115.94
C GLU A 9 -109.47 82.25 114.81
N GLN A 10 -110.72 82.66 114.54
CA GLN A 10 -111.48 82.14 113.41
C GLN A 10 -110.83 82.52 112.07
N ARG A 11 -110.39 83.77 111.89
CA ARG A 11 -109.66 84.19 110.67
C ARG A 11 -108.34 83.43 110.50
N ARG A 12 -107.60 83.20 111.59
CA ARG A 12 -106.34 82.45 111.54
C ARG A 12 -106.58 80.98 111.17
N LYS A 13 -107.61 80.33 111.72
CA LYS A 13 -107.98 78.95 111.35
C LYS A 13 -108.44 78.85 109.90
N GLU A 14 -109.16 79.86 109.41
CA GLU A 14 -109.60 79.91 108.00
C GLU A 14 -108.41 80.09 107.05
N GLN A 15 -107.43 80.91 107.43
CA GLN A 15 -106.21 81.13 106.65
C GLN A 15 -105.32 79.88 106.63
N GLU A 16 -105.12 79.21 107.77
CA GLU A 16 -104.44 77.91 107.83
C GLU A 16 -105.17 76.82 107.02
N ALA A 17 -106.50 76.88 106.91
CA ALA A 17 -107.27 75.97 106.06
C ALA A 17 -107.07 76.26 104.56
N ARG A 18 -106.95 77.53 104.16
CA ARG A 18 -106.63 77.95 102.78
C ARG A 18 -105.20 77.55 102.41
N ASP A 19 -104.22 77.83 103.26
CA ASP A 19 -102.82 77.46 103.01
C ASP A 19 -102.67 75.92 102.86
N ARG A 20 -103.38 75.13 103.68
CA ARG A 20 -103.42 73.66 103.52
C ARG A 20 -104.06 73.20 102.22
N MET A 21 -105.04 73.93 101.69
CA MET A 21 -105.65 73.62 100.40
C MET A 21 -104.68 73.94 99.26
N ASP A 22 -104.00 75.09 99.34
CA ASP A 22 -103.00 75.52 98.36
C ASP A 22 -101.78 74.60 98.36
N ASP A 23 -101.29 74.17 99.52
CA ASP A 23 -100.22 73.17 99.65
C ASP A 23 -100.61 71.82 99.04
N ARG A 24 -101.87 71.39 99.21
CA ARG A 24 -102.38 70.17 98.58
C ARG A 24 -102.43 70.33 97.07
N LEU A 25 -102.91 71.47 96.56
CA LEU A 25 -102.96 71.77 95.14
C LEU A 25 -101.54 71.79 94.53
N MET A 26 -100.60 72.46 95.18
CA MET A 26 -99.19 72.51 94.76
C MET A 26 -98.55 71.12 94.75
N ASN A 27 -98.84 70.27 95.74
CA ASN A 27 -98.37 68.89 95.75
C ASN A 27 -98.96 68.05 94.60
N VAL A 28 -100.23 68.25 94.24
CA VAL A 28 -100.83 67.59 93.06
C VAL A 28 -100.15 68.06 91.77
N LEU A 29 -99.91 69.36 91.62
CA LEU A 29 -99.24 69.92 90.45
C LEU A 29 -97.79 69.41 90.33
N LEU A 30 -97.02 69.39 91.42
CA LEU A 30 -95.67 68.83 91.45
C LEU A 30 -95.65 67.32 91.12
N ARG A 31 -96.60 66.54 91.66
CA ARG A 31 -96.74 65.11 91.32
C ARG A 31 -97.10 64.89 89.86
N SER A 32 -97.96 65.74 89.29
CA SER A 32 -98.33 65.68 87.87
C SER A 32 -97.15 66.03 86.96
N LYS A 33 -96.37 67.08 87.30
CA LYS A 33 -95.14 67.47 86.60
C LYS A 33 -94.09 66.36 86.65
N ALA A 34 -93.83 65.80 87.84
CA ALA A 34 -92.91 64.68 88.00
C ALA A 34 -93.34 63.43 87.20
N ARG A 35 -94.65 63.18 87.08
CA ARG A 35 -95.19 62.09 86.24
C ARG A 35 -94.97 62.35 84.74
N ILE A 36 -95.19 63.59 84.28
CA ILE A 36 -94.93 64.00 82.89
C ILE A 36 -93.43 63.90 82.58
N ASP A 37 -92.56 64.38 83.47
CA ASP A 37 -91.10 64.31 83.28
C ASP A 37 -90.58 62.87 83.27
N ARG A 38 -91.12 61.99 84.11
CA ARG A 38 -90.81 60.55 84.06
C ARG A 38 -91.24 59.92 82.74
N ARG A 39 -92.44 60.25 82.23
CA ARG A 39 -92.90 59.78 80.92
C ARG A 39 -92.00 60.29 79.79
N ARG A 40 -91.61 61.57 79.79
CA ARG A 40 -90.69 62.13 78.80
C ARG A 40 -89.34 61.42 78.82
N LYS A 41 -88.76 61.22 80.00
CA LYS A 41 -87.50 60.45 80.16
C LYS A 41 -87.64 59.02 79.66
N GLN A 42 -88.76 58.35 79.94
CA GLN A 42 -89.02 57.01 79.41
C GLN A 42 -89.10 57.00 77.89
N THR A 43 -89.86 57.92 77.28
CA THR A 43 -89.94 58.02 75.81
C THR A 43 -88.59 58.37 75.17
N GLU A 44 -87.76 59.20 75.82
CA GLU A 44 -86.40 59.49 75.34
C GLU A 44 -85.49 58.26 75.42
N ILE A 45 -85.61 57.45 76.47
CA ILE A 45 -84.88 56.19 76.62
C ILE A 45 -85.34 55.20 75.55
N ASP A 46 -86.65 55.08 75.33
CA ASP A 46 -87.21 54.19 74.31
C ASP A 46 -86.75 54.60 72.90
N LEU A 47 -86.79 55.90 72.57
CA LEU A 47 -86.25 56.42 71.31
C LEU A 47 -84.75 56.17 71.15
N LYS A 48 -83.96 56.28 72.23
CA LYS A 48 -82.52 55.96 72.19
C LYS A 48 -82.31 54.46 71.95
N ASN A 49 -83.09 53.60 72.61
CA ASN A 49 -83.01 52.16 72.45
C ASN A 49 -83.41 51.73 71.03
N GLU A 50 -84.43 52.34 70.45
CA GLU A 50 -84.80 52.11 69.05
C GLU A 50 -83.70 52.54 68.08
N LYS A 51 -83.10 53.71 68.29
CA LYS A 51 -81.94 54.15 67.49
C LYS A 51 -80.77 53.19 67.61
N LEU A 52 -80.46 52.69 68.81
CA LEU A 52 -79.41 51.69 69.02
C LEU A 52 -79.74 50.38 68.28
N ARG A 53 -80.97 49.88 68.38
CA ARG A 53 -81.41 48.69 67.62
C ARG A 53 -81.29 48.86 66.11
N VAL A 54 -81.59 50.05 65.60
CA VAL A 54 -81.43 50.35 64.16
C VAL A 54 -79.95 50.36 63.78
N LEU A 55 -79.09 50.98 64.59
CA LEU A 55 -77.64 50.99 64.36
C LEU A 55 -77.03 49.58 64.42
N GLU A 56 -77.43 48.75 65.38
CA GLU A 56 -77.01 47.34 65.48
C GLU A 56 -77.44 46.53 64.25
N LYS A 57 -78.65 46.75 63.73
CA LYS A 57 -79.10 46.09 62.50
C LYS A 57 -78.33 46.55 61.27
N ILE A 58 -77.89 47.82 61.24
CA ILE A 58 -77.06 48.34 60.15
C ILE A 58 -75.64 47.77 60.27
N SER A 59 -75.05 47.72 61.47
CA SER A 59 -73.72 47.15 61.68
C SER A 59 -73.67 45.67 61.30
N GLN A 60 -74.65 44.86 61.73
CA GLN A 60 -74.73 43.44 61.35
C GLN A 60 -74.85 43.23 59.84
N LYS A 61 -75.60 44.09 59.13
CA LYS A 61 -75.71 44.04 57.66
C LYS A 61 -74.43 44.46 56.96
N LEU A 62 -73.68 45.42 57.53
CA LEU A 62 -72.38 45.82 57.00
C LEU A 62 -71.33 44.74 57.26
N GLU A 63 -71.26 44.22 58.48
CA GLU A 63 -70.35 43.12 58.87
C GLU A 63 -70.57 41.85 58.02
N SER A 64 -71.83 41.46 57.79
CA SER A 64 -72.13 40.33 56.89
C SER A 64 -71.83 40.63 55.42
N GLY A 65 -71.96 41.89 54.99
CA GLY A 65 -71.58 42.34 53.64
C GLY A 65 -70.06 42.34 53.43
N ASP A 66 -69.31 42.76 54.45
CA ASP A 66 -67.84 42.78 54.44
C ASP A 66 -67.27 41.36 54.52
N ALA A 67 -67.81 40.49 55.39
CA ALA A 67 -67.44 39.08 55.43
C ALA A 67 -67.65 38.37 54.08
N ALA A 68 -68.78 38.60 53.42
CA ALA A 68 -69.06 38.01 52.11
C ALA A 68 -68.16 38.57 50.98
N ARG A 69 -67.60 39.78 51.15
CA ARG A 69 -66.59 40.34 50.23
C ARG A 69 -65.23 39.73 50.50
N GLU A 70 -64.82 39.66 51.77
CA GLU A 70 -63.56 39.03 52.19
C GLU A 70 -63.48 37.57 51.74
N GLU A 71 -64.57 36.79 51.86
CA GLU A 71 -64.62 35.40 51.36
C GLU A 71 -64.40 35.32 49.85
N LYS A 72 -65.00 36.25 49.08
CA LYS A 72 -64.82 36.31 47.63
C LYS A 72 -63.40 36.72 47.25
N GLU A 73 -62.83 37.70 47.95
CA GLU A 73 -61.46 38.15 47.75
C GLU A 73 -60.47 37.03 48.10
N GLN A 74 -60.67 36.32 49.22
CA GLN A 74 -59.88 35.16 49.59
C GLN A 74 -59.99 34.05 48.54
N ALA A 75 -61.18 33.76 48.01
CA ALA A 75 -61.35 32.77 46.95
C ALA A 75 -60.63 33.17 45.65
N ILE A 76 -60.64 34.47 45.30
CA ILE A 76 -59.89 34.99 44.13
C ILE A 76 -58.39 34.87 44.39
N LEU A 77 -57.92 35.21 45.58
CA LEU A 77 -56.51 35.10 45.96
C LEU A 77 -56.04 33.64 45.95
N GLN A 78 -56.84 32.71 46.49
CA GLN A 78 -56.55 31.28 46.46
C GLN A 78 -56.43 30.77 45.03
N LYS A 79 -57.36 31.13 44.14
CA LYS A 79 -57.25 30.79 42.70
C LYS A 79 -55.97 31.35 42.07
N ALA A 80 -55.62 32.60 42.37
CA ALA A 80 -54.39 33.20 41.85
C ALA A 80 -53.11 32.53 42.41
N ILE A 81 -53.14 32.03 43.64
CA ILE A 81 -52.07 31.23 44.24
C ILE A 81 -51.96 29.89 43.51
N GLU A 82 -53.06 29.17 43.34
CA GLU A 82 -53.12 27.89 42.64
C GLU A 82 -52.62 28.00 41.19
N GLU A 83 -53.04 29.04 40.46
CA GLU A 83 -52.55 29.30 39.09
C GLU A 83 -51.04 29.56 39.06
N LYS A 84 -50.51 30.33 40.02
CA LYS A 84 -49.06 30.58 40.12
C LYS A 84 -48.28 29.31 40.48
N GLU A 85 -48.81 28.50 41.38
CA GLU A 85 -48.22 27.21 41.76
C GLU A 85 -48.20 26.26 40.56
N ALA A 86 -49.30 26.13 39.81
CA ALA A 86 -49.37 25.32 38.60
C ALA A 86 -48.36 25.77 37.52
N ILE A 87 -48.19 27.08 37.32
CA ILE A 87 -47.19 27.62 36.39
C ILE A 87 -45.77 27.28 36.87
N ASN A 88 -45.49 27.40 38.17
CA ASN A 88 -44.19 27.07 38.74
C ASN A 88 -43.88 25.57 38.67
N GLU A 89 -44.87 24.72 38.90
CA GLU A 89 -44.76 23.27 38.73
C GLU A 89 -44.50 22.89 37.27
N ALA A 90 -45.21 23.51 36.33
CA ALA A 90 -44.97 23.31 34.90
C ALA A 90 -43.54 23.70 34.50
N ARG A 91 -43.01 24.81 35.05
CA ARG A 91 -41.60 25.22 34.86
C ARG A 91 -40.64 24.18 35.42
N ARG A 92 -40.86 23.70 36.65
CA ARG A 92 -40.04 22.64 37.26
C ARG A 92 -40.05 21.36 36.43
N GLN A 93 -41.21 20.92 35.98
CA GLN A 93 -41.33 19.74 35.12
C GLN A 93 -40.62 19.94 33.77
N ALA A 94 -40.73 21.12 33.16
CA ALA A 94 -40.02 21.42 31.92
C ALA A 94 -38.50 21.40 32.11
N ASP A 95 -38.00 21.92 33.23
CA ASP A 95 -36.58 21.89 33.55
C ASP A 95 -36.06 20.48 33.81
N ILE A 96 -36.83 19.64 34.52
CA ILE A 96 -36.53 18.22 34.71
C ILE A 96 -36.46 17.51 33.35
N ARG A 97 -37.46 17.69 32.48
CA ARG A 97 -37.47 17.10 31.13
C ARG A 97 -36.28 17.54 30.28
N LYS A 98 -35.90 18.84 30.36
CA LYS A 98 -34.70 19.35 29.67
C LYS A 98 -33.44 18.67 30.21
N GLN A 99 -33.30 18.55 31.53
CA GLN A 99 -32.14 17.88 32.14
C GLN A 99 -32.06 16.40 31.74
N GLU A 100 -33.19 15.70 31.70
CA GLU A 100 -33.29 14.32 31.23
C GLU A 100 -32.91 14.20 29.75
N ALA A 101 -33.43 15.08 28.89
CA ALA A 101 -33.07 15.12 27.48
C ALA A 101 -31.57 15.36 27.28
N PHE A 102 -30.95 16.29 28.01
CA PHE A 102 -29.50 16.52 27.94
C PHE A 102 -28.67 15.34 28.48
N LYS A 103 -29.18 14.60 29.47
CA LYS A 103 -28.54 13.37 29.93
C LYS A 103 -28.62 12.30 28.85
N GLN A 104 -29.79 12.11 28.24
CA GLN A 104 -29.99 11.15 27.15
C GLN A 104 -29.15 11.47 25.93
N GLN A 105 -29.07 12.75 25.52
CA GLN A 105 -28.21 13.20 24.43
C GLN A 105 -26.74 12.86 24.70
N ARG A 106 -26.21 13.20 25.89
CA ARG A 106 -24.82 12.84 26.25
C ARG A 106 -24.56 11.34 26.22
N VAL A 107 -25.52 10.53 26.66
CA VAL A 107 -25.40 9.07 26.60
C VAL A 107 -25.42 8.58 25.15
N ALA A 108 -26.32 9.12 24.31
CA ALA A 108 -26.41 8.78 22.89
C ALA A 108 -25.13 9.17 22.13
N ASP A 109 -24.62 10.39 22.34
CA ASP A 109 -23.38 10.87 21.74
C ASP A 109 -22.19 10.00 22.15
N ARG A 110 -22.11 9.63 23.43
CA ARG A 110 -21.06 8.72 23.91
C ARG A 110 -21.16 7.33 23.28
N GLN A 111 -22.38 6.81 23.13
CA GLN A 111 -22.59 5.51 22.49
C GLN A 111 -22.24 5.56 21.00
N GLN A 112 -22.57 6.65 20.30
CA GLN A 112 -22.16 6.84 18.91
C GLN A 112 -20.64 6.89 18.80
N PHE A 113 -19.98 7.68 19.63
CA PHE A 113 -18.51 7.75 19.67
C PHE A 113 -17.87 6.36 19.87
N LEU A 114 -18.39 5.56 20.80
CA LEU A 114 -17.88 4.20 21.03
C LEU A 114 -18.09 3.29 19.81
N ARG A 115 -19.25 3.39 19.13
CA ARG A 115 -19.49 2.63 17.89
C ARG A 115 -18.52 3.05 16.78
N ASP A 116 -18.26 4.35 16.64
CA ASP A 116 -17.34 4.88 15.64
C ASP A 116 -15.89 4.45 15.93
N GLU A 117 -15.48 4.43 17.20
CA GLU A 117 -14.17 3.90 17.60
C GLU A 117 -14.06 2.40 17.33
N GLU A 118 -15.08 1.61 17.65
CA GLU A 118 -15.12 0.19 17.32
C GLU A 118 -15.03 -0.05 15.81
N GLN A 119 -15.75 0.74 15.00
CA GLN A 119 -15.70 0.66 13.55
C GLN A 119 -14.30 1.02 13.02
N ARG A 120 -13.70 2.11 13.49
CA ARG A 120 -12.33 2.49 13.14
C ARG A 120 -11.32 1.41 13.48
N LEU A 121 -11.45 0.78 14.64
CA LEU A 121 -10.58 -0.34 15.03
C LEU A 121 -10.78 -1.57 14.15
N ARG A 122 -12.03 -1.89 13.77
CA ARG A 122 -12.32 -2.96 12.81
C ARG A 122 -11.71 -2.67 11.45
N GLU A 123 -11.93 -1.47 10.92
CA GLU A 123 -11.35 -1.01 9.64
C GLU A 123 -9.82 -1.09 9.67
N PHE A 124 -9.19 -0.57 10.72
CA PHE A 124 -7.73 -0.65 10.92
C PHE A 124 -7.23 -2.11 10.91
N ASN A 125 -7.91 -3.00 11.65
CA ASN A 125 -7.54 -4.41 11.68
C ASN A 125 -7.72 -5.10 10.33
N THR A 126 -8.80 -4.81 9.61
CA THR A 126 -9.03 -5.36 8.25
C THR A 126 -8.00 -4.85 7.25
N MET A 127 -7.66 -3.56 7.30
CA MET A 127 -6.61 -2.95 6.47
C MET A 127 -5.26 -3.59 6.77
N ARG A 128 -4.91 -3.75 8.05
CA ARG A 128 -3.68 -4.43 8.47
C ARG A 128 -3.63 -5.88 8.00
N GLN A 129 -4.71 -6.64 8.12
CA GLN A 129 -4.79 -8.01 7.61
C GLN A 129 -4.57 -8.05 6.10
N TRP A 130 -5.20 -7.14 5.37
CA TRP A 130 -5.03 -7.01 3.93
C TRP A 130 -3.59 -6.66 3.53
N GLU A 131 -2.96 -5.72 4.23
CA GLU A 131 -1.54 -5.35 4.01
C GLU A 131 -0.61 -6.53 4.25
N ILE A 132 -0.81 -7.27 5.34
CA ILE A 132 -0.02 -8.46 5.66
C ILE A 132 -0.19 -9.52 4.57
N MET A 133 -1.43 -9.81 4.17
CA MET A 133 -1.73 -10.75 3.08
C MET A 133 -1.07 -10.33 1.76
N ASN A 134 -1.09 -9.04 1.43
CA ASN A 134 -0.44 -8.54 0.23
C ASN A 134 1.09 -8.64 0.30
N ARG A 135 1.70 -8.42 1.47
CA ARG A 135 3.14 -8.65 1.64
C ARG A 135 3.50 -10.12 1.40
N PHE A 136 2.70 -11.05 1.91
CA PHE A 136 2.90 -12.48 1.66
C PHE A 136 2.73 -12.84 0.19
N LYS A 137 1.64 -12.41 -0.45
CA LYS A 137 1.43 -12.61 -1.90
C LYS A 137 2.57 -12.04 -2.73
N ASN A 138 3.04 -10.84 -2.42
CA ASN A 138 4.16 -10.23 -3.13
C ASN A 138 5.47 -10.99 -2.89
N ALA A 139 5.69 -11.52 -1.69
CA ALA A 139 6.84 -12.36 -1.40
C ALA A 139 6.79 -13.69 -2.18
N GLU A 140 5.62 -14.32 -2.28
CA GLU A 140 5.39 -15.53 -3.09
C GLU A 140 5.68 -15.27 -4.56
N ILE A 141 5.10 -14.22 -5.15
CA ILE A 141 5.33 -13.82 -6.55
C ILE A 141 6.83 -13.58 -6.81
N HIS A 142 7.50 -12.90 -5.89
CA HIS A 142 8.93 -12.62 -6.02
C HIS A 142 9.79 -13.88 -5.89
N ASN A 143 9.41 -14.83 -5.02
CA ASN A 143 10.09 -16.12 -4.91
C ASN A 143 9.89 -16.95 -6.19
N GLU A 144 8.67 -17.05 -6.70
CA GLU A 144 8.40 -17.71 -7.98
C GLU A 144 9.19 -17.08 -9.14
N PHE A 145 9.27 -15.74 -9.17
CA PHE A 145 10.07 -15.03 -10.16
C PHE A 145 11.56 -15.40 -10.07
N LYS A 146 12.11 -15.45 -8.85
CA LYS A 146 13.49 -15.87 -8.61
C LYS A 146 13.74 -17.32 -9.01
N GLU A 147 12.81 -18.23 -8.74
CA GLU A 147 12.90 -19.63 -9.15
C GLU A 147 12.86 -19.77 -10.67
N LYS A 148 11.92 -19.09 -11.35
CA LYS A 148 11.87 -19.04 -12.82
C LYS A 148 13.18 -18.50 -13.40
N LEU A 149 13.77 -17.48 -12.79
CA LEU A 149 15.06 -16.94 -13.20
C LEU A 149 16.20 -17.94 -13.02
N ARG A 150 16.21 -18.72 -11.93
CA ARG A 150 17.19 -19.80 -11.70
C ARG A 150 17.05 -20.90 -12.75
N LEU A 151 15.83 -21.39 -12.99
CA LEU A 151 15.55 -22.39 -14.01
C LEU A 151 15.96 -21.93 -15.41
N GLN A 152 15.71 -20.67 -15.76
CA GLN A 152 16.16 -20.12 -17.04
C GLN A 152 17.69 -20.07 -17.15
N LYS A 153 18.39 -19.71 -16.08
CA LYS A 153 19.86 -19.73 -16.06
C LYS A 153 20.40 -21.15 -16.20
N GLU A 154 19.82 -22.12 -15.49
CA GLU A 154 20.19 -23.53 -15.60
C GLU A 154 19.97 -24.08 -17.01
N ARG A 155 18.82 -23.77 -17.63
CA ARG A 155 18.55 -24.12 -19.04
C ARG A 155 19.63 -23.57 -19.97
N LYS A 156 19.94 -22.28 -19.89
CA LYS A 156 20.99 -21.66 -20.71
C LYS A 156 22.36 -22.28 -20.47
N ILE A 157 22.70 -22.58 -19.22
CA ILE A 157 23.97 -23.25 -18.89
C ILE A 157 24.03 -24.62 -19.56
N ASN A 158 22.94 -25.39 -19.56
CA ASN A 158 22.88 -26.69 -20.21
C ASN A 158 22.97 -26.57 -21.73
N GLU A 159 22.26 -25.62 -22.35
CA GLU A 159 22.38 -25.31 -23.78
C GLU A 159 23.83 -24.97 -24.16
N TYR A 160 24.50 -24.08 -23.40
CA TYR A 160 25.91 -23.76 -23.65
C TYR A 160 26.84 -24.96 -23.47
N LYS A 161 26.59 -25.83 -22.48
CA LYS A 161 27.37 -27.07 -22.30
C LYS A 161 27.19 -28.01 -23.48
N GLU A 162 25.97 -28.19 -23.96
CA GLU A 162 25.67 -29.03 -25.12
C GLU A 162 26.35 -28.50 -26.39
N ASP A 163 26.31 -27.18 -26.61
CA ASP A 163 26.95 -26.57 -27.76
C ASP A 163 28.48 -26.67 -27.70
N ILE A 164 29.09 -26.52 -26.52
CA ILE A 164 30.52 -26.77 -26.32
C ILE A 164 30.86 -28.23 -26.65
N LEU A 165 30.05 -29.19 -26.20
CA LEU A 165 30.26 -30.61 -26.50
C LEU A 165 30.11 -30.92 -27.99
N LYS A 166 29.14 -30.30 -28.68
CA LYS A 166 28.98 -30.42 -30.14
C LYS A 166 30.21 -29.88 -30.87
N LEU A 167 30.65 -28.66 -30.54
CA LEU A 167 31.83 -28.05 -31.15
C LEU A 167 33.11 -28.87 -30.92
N TRP A 168 33.23 -29.51 -29.75
CA TRP A 168 34.36 -30.38 -29.44
C TRP A 168 34.32 -31.67 -30.26
N LYS A 169 33.14 -32.29 -30.40
CA LYS A 169 32.96 -33.46 -31.29
C LYS A 169 33.27 -33.11 -32.74
N GLU A 170 32.71 -32.02 -33.27
CA GLU A 170 32.97 -31.57 -34.64
C GLU A 170 34.46 -31.32 -34.90
N ARG A 171 35.19 -30.75 -33.92
CA ARG A 171 36.64 -30.58 -34.02
C ARG A 171 37.36 -31.93 -34.02
N SER A 172 37.02 -32.82 -33.09
CA SER A 172 37.63 -34.14 -33.00
C SER A 172 37.40 -34.96 -34.27
N ASP A 173 36.19 -34.91 -34.84
CA ASP A 173 35.83 -35.62 -36.06
C ASP A 173 36.60 -35.05 -37.26
N ARG A 174 36.71 -33.72 -37.36
CA ARG A 174 37.53 -33.07 -38.41
C ARG A 174 39.00 -33.45 -38.30
N GLU A 175 39.58 -33.39 -37.11
CA GLU A 175 40.98 -33.79 -36.89
C GLU A 175 41.19 -35.29 -37.16
N ALA A 176 40.20 -36.14 -36.86
CA ALA A 176 40.26 -37.56 -37.17
C ALA A 176 40.19 -37.82 -38.68
N GLN A 177 39.34 -37.09 -39.41
CA GLN A 177 39.28 -37.11 -40.87
C GLN A 177 40.59 -36.64 -41.48
N GLU A 178 41.11 -35.47 -41.07
CA GLU A 178 42.40 -34.96 -41.55
C GLU A 178 43.56 -35.95 -41.28
N ARG A 179 43.56 -36.60 -40.11
CA ARG A 179 44.53 -37.66 -39.80
C ARG A 179 44.35 -38.90 -40.68
N ALA A 180 43.12 -39.29 -41.00
CA ALA A 180 42.86 -40.41 -41.91
C ALA A 180 43.28 -40.05 -43.35
N ASP A 181 42.94 -38.86 -43.82
CA ASP A 181 43.27 -38.36 -45.16
C ASP A 181 44.78 -38.22 -45.35
N THR A 182 45.49 -37.69 -44.34
CA THR A 182 46.96 -37.60 -44.39
C THR A 182 47.62 -38.98 -44.38
N ARG A 183 47.12 -39.93 -43.57
CA ARG A 183 47.59 -41.33 -43.58
C ARG A 183 47.35 -41.99 -44.94
N TYR A 184 46.18 -41.78 -45.52
CA TYR A 184 45.85 -42.31 -46.84
C TYR A 184 46.73 -41.69 -47.94
N PHE A 185 46.91 -40.37 -47.93
CA PHE A 185 47.66 -39.65 -48.96
C PHE A 185 49.16 -39.96 -48.93
N TYR A 186 49.80 -39.91 -47.75
CA TYR A 186 51.24 -40.12 -47.60
C TYR A 186 51.64 -41.58 -47.38
N GLY A 187 50.72 -42.44 -46.94
CA GLY A 187 50.94 -43.88 -46.80
C GLY A 187 50.45 -44.61 -48.05
N GLU A 188 49.21 -45.10 -48.00
CA GLU A 188 48.66 -46.02 -49.00
C GLU A 188 48.73 -45.50 -50.44
N LEU A 189 48.33 -44.25 -50.69
CA LEU A 189 48.33 -43.68 -52.03
C LEU A 189 49.74 -43.44 -52.57
N ALA A 190 50.65 -42.98 -51.72
CA ALA A 190 52.05 -42.77 -52.10
C ALA A 190 52.74 -44.11 -52.39
N GLU A 191 52.53 -45.12 -51.55
CA GLU A 191 53.05 -46.48 -51.74
C GLU A 191 52.51 -47.10 -53.03
N ARG A 192 51.20 -46.97 -53.32
CA ARG A 192 50.60 -47.43 -54.58
C ARG A 192 51.23 -46.74 -55.78
N LYS A 193 51.39 -45.41 -55.75
CA LYS A 193 52.00 -44.66 -56.87
C LYS A 193 53.47 -45.02 -57.10
N LEU A 194 54.24 -45.23 -56.02
CA LEU A 194 55.61 -45.71 -56.12
C LEU A 194 55.65 -47.12 -56.72
N ARG A 195 54.80 -48.02 -56.24
CA ARG A 195 54.71 -49.39 -56.77
C ARG A 195 54.26 -49.41 -58.24
N ASP A 196 53.32 -48.56 -58.63
CA ASP A 196 52.90 -48.42 -60.02
C ASP A 196 54.06 -47.94 -60.91
N ALA A 197 54.88 -46.99 -60.42
CA ALA A 197 56.06 -46.52 -61.15
C ALA A 197 57.11 -47.63 -61.30
N ASP A 198 57.36 -48.41 -60.23
CA ASP A 198 58.24 -49.57 -60.26
C ASP A 198 57.72 -50.64 -61.24
N ASN A 199 56.43 -50.96 -61.19
CA ASN A 199 55.80 -51.91 -62.09
C ASN A 199 55.88 -51.48 -63.57
N LYS A 200 55.65 -50.20 -63.89
CA LYS A 200 55.85 -49.67 -65.27
C LYS A 200 57.28 -49.86 -65.75
N LEU A 201 58.25 -49.56 -64.89
CA LEU A 201 59.66 -49.68 -65.26
C LEU A 201 60.04 -51.16 -65.47
N LEU A 202 59.63 -52.04 -64.55
CA LEU A 202 59.97 -53.47 -64.60
C LEU A 202 59.26 -54.19 -65.76
N THR A 203 57.99 -53.85 -66.05
CA THR A 203 57.28 -54.40 -67.22
C THR A 203 57.93 -53.95 -68.53
N HIS A 204 58.31 -52.68 -68.66
CA HIS A 204 59.04 -52.20 -69.84
C HIS A 204 60.43 -52.85 -69.95
N ALA A 205 61.16 -52.97 -68.84
CA ALA A 205 62.46 -53.64 -68.81
C ALA A 205 62.37 -55.12 -69.23
N ASN A 206 61.32 -55.83 -68.79
CA ASN A 206 61.06 -57.20 -69.22
C ASN A 206 60.74 -57.29 -70.72
N LYS A 207 59.93 -56.38 -71.26
CA LYS A 207 59.68 -56.30 -72.71
C LYS A 207 60.99 -56.10 -73.49
N LEU A 208 61.88 -55.22 -73.02
CA LEU A 208 63.20 -55.01 -73.64
C LEU A 208 64.12 -56.25 -73.57
N LEU A 209 64.07 -56.99 -72.46
CA LEU A 209 64.80 -58.26 -72.33
C LEU A 209 64.28 -59.31 -73.33
N GLU A 210 62.96 -59.43 -73.45
CA GLU A 210 62.35 -60.34 -74.43
C GLU A 210 62.71 -59.96 -75.87
N GLU A 211 62.70 -58.67 -76.21
CA GLU A 211 63.14 -58.17 -77.52
C GLU A 211 64.63 -58.46 -77.77
N ALA A 212 65.50 -58.20 -76.79
CA ALA A 212 66.93 -58.49 -76.90
C ALA A 212 67.19 -59.99 -77.14
N ALA A 213 66.48 -60.85 -76.40
CA ALA A 213 66.55 -62.30 -76.57
C ALA A 213 66.06 -62.75 -77.96
N LYS A 214 64.91 -62.22 -78.44
CA LYS A 214 64.37 -62.50 -79.78
C LYS A 214 65.34 -62.09 -80.91
N HIS A 215 66.08 -61.01 -80.71
CA HIS A 215 67.04 -60.49 -81.68
C HIS A 215 68.48 -61.00 -81.51
N GLY A 216 68.74 -61.89 -80.54
CA GLY A 216 70.08 -62.45 -80.27
C GLY A 216 71.10 -61.42 -79.78
N ARG A 217 70.64 -60.32 -79.17
CA ARG A 217 71.52 -59.29 -78.58
C ARG A 217 71.92 -59.70 -77.16
N PRO A 218 73.13 -59.37 -76.69
CA PRO A 218 73.53 -59.67 -75.32
C PRO A 218 72.67 -58.88 -74.31
N ASP A 219 72.01 -59.60 -73.41
CA ASP A 219 71.07 -59.12 -72.38
C ASP A 219 71.74 -58.75 -71.04
N PHE A 220 73.00 -59.15 -70.84
CA PHE A 220 73.74 -58.96 -69.59
C PHE A 220 73.75 -57.51 -69.07
N ALA A 221 73.86 -56.53 -69.96
CA ALA A 221 73.85 -55.12 -69.57
C ALA A 221 72.49 -54.66 -69.03
N LEU A 222 71.40 -55.17 -69.59
CA LEU A 222 70.02 -54.89 -69.14
C LEU A 222 69.76 -55.56 -67.80
N HIS A 223 70.13 -56.83 -67.64
CA HIS A 223 70.04 -57.53 -66.34
C HIS A 223 70.82 -56.80 -65.24
N LYS A 224 72.04 -56.33 -65.53
CA LYS A 224 72.84 -55.56 -64.57
C LYS A 224 72.21 -54.22 -64.21
N ALA A 225 71.53 -53.56 -65.15
CA ALA A 225 70.82 -52.31 -64.90
C ALA A 225 69.58 -52.52 -64.03
N ILE A 226 68.79 -53.56 -64.32
CA ILE A 226 67.61 -53.96 -63.53
C ILE A 226 68.03 -54.36 -62.11
N ASP A 227 69.06 -55.19 -61.96
CA ASP A 227 69.59 -55.61 -60.65
C ASP A 227 70.08 -54.41 -59.81
N ARG A 228 70.76 -53.43 -60.44
CA ARG A 228 71.14 -52.18 -59.76
C ARG A 228 69.93 -51.36 -59.31
N TYR A 229 68.89 -51.27 -60.14
CA TYR A 229 67.64 -50.59 -59.80
C TYR A 229 66.96 -51.28 -58.61
N CYS A 230 66.76 -52.60 -58.68
CA CYS A 230 66.15 -53.38 -57.62
C CYS A 230 66.92 -53.29 -56.29
N LYS A 231 68.27 -53.22 -56.33
CA LYS A 231 69.10 -52.97 -55.15
C LYS A 231 68.94 -51.57 -54.59
N LEU A 232 68.92 -50.54 -55.45
CA LEU A 232 68.81 -49.15 -55.03
C LEU A 232 67.48 -48.87 -54.32
N TYR A 233 66.38 -49.40 -54.86
CA TYR A 233 65.03 -49.23 -54.33
C TYR A 233 64.59 -50.34 -53.37
N ARG A 234 65.51 -51.28 -53.02
CA ARG A 234 65.28 -52.38 -52.07
C ARG A 234 64.06 -53.25 -52.42
N LEU A 235 63.88 -53.52 -53.72
CA LEU A 235 62.78 -54.34 -54.23
C LEU A 235 62.99 -55.84 -54.01
N TYR A 236 64.22 -56.27 -53.75
CA TYR A 236 64.50 -57.66 -53.40
C TYR A 236 63.92 -58.01 -52.03
N PRO A 237 63.51 -59.28 -51.83
CA PRO A 237 62.94 -59.71 -50.57
C PRO A 237 63.98 -59.54 -49.46
N MET A 238 63.61 -58.77 -48.46
CA MET A 238 64.42 -58.63 -47.26
C MET A 238 64.40 -59.96 -46.49
N PRO A 239 65.49 -60.29 -45.78
CA PRO A 239 65.53 -61.50 -44.96
C PRO A 239 64.39 -61.49 -43.93
N ALA A 240 63.94 -62.68 -43.55
CA ALA A 240 62.97 -62.84 -42.48
C ALA A 240 63.50 -62.20 -41.19
N LEU A 241 62.63 -61.51 -40.44
CA LEU A 241 63.02 -60.93 -39.16
C LEU A 241 63.34 -62.07 -38.17
N PRO A 242 64.28 -61.84 -37.24
CA PRO A 242 64.52 -62.77 -36.14
C PRO A 242 63.26 -62.91 -35.26
N ALA A 243 63.07 -64.08 -34.64
CA ALA A 243 61.83 -64.43 -33.94
C ALA A 243 61.36 -63.38 -32.92
N SER A 244 62.28 -62.73 -32.20
CA SER A 244 61.96 -61.66 -31.23
C SER A 244 61.37 -60.40 -31.86
N LEU A 245 61.76 -60.06 -33.09
CA LEU A 245 61.22 -58.91 -33.81
C LEU A 245 59.91 -59.26 -34.54
N GLN A 246 59.74 -60.53 -34.92
CA GLN A 246 58.51 -61.00 -35.55
C GLN A 246 57.30 -60.90 -34.62
N GLU A 247 57.49 -61.06 -33.30
CA GLU A 247 56.43 -60.86 -32.30
C GLU A 247 55.89 -59.41 -32.27
N HIS A 248 56.77 -58.43 -32.52
CA HIS A 248 56.40 -57.01 -32.55
C HIS A 248 55.88 -56.54 -33.92
N HIS A 249 56.20 -57.28 -34.99
CA HIS A 249 55.75 -57.01 -36.35
C HIS A 249 55.06 -58.24 -36.95
N PRO A 250 53.86 -58.62 -36.44
CA PRO A 250 53.17 -59.83 -36.85
C PRO A 250 52.79 -59.85 -38.34
N HIS A 251 52.71 -58.67 -38.97
CA HIS A 251 52.39 -58.49 -40.37
C HIS A 251 53.61 -58.42 -41.30
N TYR A 252 54.83 -58.51 -40.77
CA TYR A 252 56.02 -58.52 -41.63
C TYR A 252 56.16 -59.89 -42.30
N ALA A 253 56.11 -59.89 -43.63
CA ALA A 253 56.47 -61.04 -44.46
C ALA A 253 57.48 -60.57 -45.51
N PRO A 254 58.54 -61.35 -45.80
CA PRO A 254 59.40 -61.09 -46.94
C PRO A 254 58.55 -60.97 -48.21
N TRP A 255 58.53 -59.77 -48.78
CA TRP A 255 57.84 -59.49 -50.03
C TRP A 255 58.87 -59.23 -51.10
N ASP A 256 58.76 -59.95 -52.21
CA ASP A 256 59.60 -59.77 -53.38
C ASP A 256 58.91 -58.83 -54.37
N GLY A 257 59.40 -57.60 -54.42
CA GLY A 257 58.96 -56.58 -55.37
C GLY A 257 59.83 -56.51 -56.62
N SER A 258 60.81 -57.40 -56.80
CA SER A 258 61.77 -57.34 -57.91
C SER A 258 61.20 -57.78 -59.26
N ALA A 259 60.05 -58.46 -59.23
CA ALA A 259 59.25 -58.76 -60.41
C ALA A 259 58.04 -57.82 -60.51
N PRO A 260 57.58 -57.50 -61.73
CA PRO A 260 56.32 -56.79 -61.91
C PRO A 260 55.16 -57.65 -61.40
N ASP A 261 54.13 -57.01 -60.86
CA ASP A 261 52.97 -57.73 -60.33
C ASP A 261 52.26 -58.52 -61.48
N PRO A 262 51.87 -59.79 -61.28
CA PRO A 262 51.31 -60.64 -62.34
C PRO A 262 50.04 -60.11 -63.02
N TRP A 263 49.33 -59.22 -62.32
CA TRP A 263 48.07 -58.62 -62.76
C TRP A 263 48.22 -57.14 -63.12
N TYR A 264 49.45 -56.65 -63.25
CA TYR A 264 49.71 -55.26 -63.59
C TYR A 264 49.43 -55.01 -65.07
N GLU A 265 48.41 -54.21 -65.35
CA GLU A 265 48.17 -53.63 -66.66
C GLU A 265 48.60 -52.17 -66.63
N ASP A 266 49.42 -51.76 -67.59
CA ASP A 266 49.79 -50.35 -67.76
C ASP A 266 48.49 -49.53 -67.87
N PRO A 267 48.22 -48.60 -66.94
CA PRO A 267 46.99 -47.81 -67.00
C PRO A 267 46.98 -47.03 -68.33
N PRO A 268 45.83 -46.98 -69.04
CA PRO A 268 45.74 -46.26 -70.29
C PRO A 268 46.22 -44.82 -70.08
N PRO A 269 46.97 -44.24 -71.04
CA PRO A 269 47.41 -42.85 -70.91
C PRO A 269 46.19 -41.98 -70.63
N PRO A 270 46.29 -40.99 -69.72
CA PRO A 270 45.17 -40.13 -69.40
C PRO A 270 44.62 -39.56 -70.72
N GLY A 271 43.36 -39.87 -71.02
CA GLY A 271 42.67 -39.31 -72.17
C GLY A 271 42.77 -37.79 -72.11
N GLN A 272 42.98 -37.15 -73.26
CA GLN A 272 43.17 -35.70 -73.39
C GLN A 272 41.92 -34.87 -72.99
N ASP A 273 40.88 -35.49 -72.44
CA ASP A 273 39.58 -34.90 -72.16
C ASP A 273 39.30 -34.83 -70.64
N ALA A 274 40.17 -34.17 -69.89
CA ALA A 274 39.82 -33.65 -68.57
C ALA A 274 40.73 -32.46 -68.20
N ALA A 275 40.61 -31.40 -69.00
CA ALA A 275 41.08 -30.08 -68.60
C ALA A 275 40.26 -29.62 -67.38
N ASP A 276 40.91 -29.74 -66.24
CA ASP A 276 40.65 -29.17 -64.94
C ASP A 276 40.14 -27.71 -65.03
N THR A 277 38.86 -27.47 -64.72
CA THR A 277 38.37 -26.11 -64.41
C THR A 277 38.71 -25.77 -62.97
N GLY A 278 39.97 -25.35 -62.78
CA GLY A 278 40.37 -24.20 -61.97
C GLY A 278 39.86 -24.10 -60.53
N ALA A 279 40.53 -24.77 -59.60
CA ALA A 279 40.60 -24.32 -58.21
C ALA A 279 41.96 -23.64 -57.96
N LYS A 280 42.00 -22.31 -58.16
CA LYS A 280 43.14 -21.47 -57.77
C LYS A 280 43.33 -21.50 -56.25
N ARG A 281 44.54 -21.86 -55.81
CA ARG A 281 45.03 -21.57 -54.47
C ARG A 281 46.48 -21.10 -54.61
N ASP A 282 46.73 -19.85 -54.22
CA ASP A 282 48.01 -19.45 -53.67
C ASP A 282 47.81 -18.21 -52.77
N GLY A 283 48.43 -18.25 -51.58
CA GLY A 283 48.61 -17.10 -50.69
C GLY A 283 49.62 -16.11 -51.29
N MET A 284 50.02 -15.00 -50.69
CA MET A 284 50.05 -14.55 -49.31
C MET A 284 50.62 -13.12 -49.36
N GLN A 285 50.04 -12.18 -48.58
CA GLN A 285 50.69 -11.04 -47.88
C GLN A 285 49.84 -9.76 -47.83
N ASP A 286 49.96 -9.14 -46.67
CA ASP A 286 49.20 -8.05 -46.07
C ASP A 286 49.20 -6.72 -46.84
N GLU A 287 48.09 -5.97 -46.73
CA GLU A 287 48.05 -4.66 -46.05
C GLU A 287 46.61 -4.10 -46.04
N LYS A 288 46.15 -3.66 -44.86
CA LYS A 288 45.01 -2.75 -44.66
C LYS A 288 45.45 -1.32 -45.07
N PRO A 289 44.59 -0.43 -45.61
CA PRO A 289 43.53 0.15 -44.77
C PRO A 289 42.21 0.59 -45.45
N ALA A 290 41.21 0.71 -44.57
CA ALA A 290 40.15 1.72 -44.54
C ALA A 290 39.19 1.95 -45.73
N SER A 291 37.94 1.58 -45.45
CA SER A 291 36.72 2.41 -45.55
C SER A 291 35.86 2.42 -46.83
N SER A 292 34.57 2.20 -46.56
CA SER A 292 33.36 2.78 -47.18
C SER A 292 32.77 2.17 -48.47
N LYS A 293 31.65 1.42 -48.25
CA LYS A 293 30.31 1.41 -48.91
C LYS A 293 30.13 2.08 -50.31
N PRO A 294 29.17 1.66 -51.17
CA PRO A 294 27.79 1.28 -50.80
C PRO A 294 27.08 0.16 -51.61
N GLU A 295 25.98 -0.31 -51.02
CA GLU A 295 24.99 -1.26 -51.55
C GLU A 295 24.07 -0.66 -52.62
N SER A 296 23.60 -1.52 -53.53
CA SER A 296 22.52 -1.26 -54.48
C SER A 296 21.28 -2.13 -54.21
N LYS A 297 20.13 -1.45 -53.99
CA LYS A 297 18.73 -1.70 -54.42
C LYS A 297 18.08 -3.09 -54.13
N LYS A 298 17.10 -3.18 -53.19
CA LYS A 298 15.61 -3.04 -53.32
C LYS A 298 14.88 -4.28 -53.90
N PRO A 299 13.56 -4.52 -53.68
CA PRO A 299 12.63 -4.01 -52.64
C PRO A 299 11.62 -5.05 -52.02
N SER A 300 10.77 -4.52 -51.12
CA SER A 300 9.44 -4.98 -50.64
C SER A 300 9.45 -5.80 -49.33
N LYS A 301 8.55 -5.62 -48.35
CA LYS A 301 7.24 -4.94 -48.28
C LYS A 301 6.94 -4.60 -46.80
N GLU A 302 6.23 -3.48 -46.58
CA GLU A 302 5.39 -3.13 -45.43
C GLU A 302 5.78 -3.62 -44.02
N SER A 303 6.45 -2.76 -43.25
CA SER A 303 6.51 -2.84 -41.79
C SER A 303 6.21 -1.49 -41.14
N LYS A 304 5.50 -1.58 -40.01
CA LYS A 304 5.07 -0.52 -39.10
C LYS A 304 6.26 0.30 -38.57
N PRO A 305 6.10 1.59 -38.23
CA PRO A 305 7.22 2.43 -37.83
C PRO A 305 7.61 2.16 -36.37
N GLU A 306 8.78 1.57 -36.17
CA GLU A 306 9.57 1.75 -34.94
C GLU A 306 10.40 3.02 -35.10
N GLU A 307 9.97 4.11 -34.44
CA GLU A 307 10.79 5.28 -34.23
C GLU A 307 11.44 5.25 -32.83
N ASN A 308 12.76 5.09 -32.85
CA ASN A 308 13.72 5.95 -32.18
C ASN A 308 13.65 6.09 -30.64
N VAL A 309 14.12 5.05 -29.95
CA VAL A 309 14.57 5.08 -28.54
C VAL A 309 15.77 6.03 -28.31
N ALA A 310 16.33 6.64 -29.36
CA ALA A 310 17.37 7.68 -29.26
C ALA A 310 16.85 9.09 -28.93
N ALA A 311 15.53 9.32 -28.88
CA ALA A 311 14.95 10.62 -28.55
C ALA A 311 14.68 10.85 -27.05
N TYR A 312 14.71 9.82 -26.21
CA TYR A 312 14.33 9.97 -24.78
C TYR A 312 15.47 10.45 -23.86
N LYS A 313 16.70 10.59 -24.36
CA LYS A 313 17.85 11.09 -23.58
C LYS A 313 18.11 12.60 -23.73
N ARG A 314 17.23 13.36 -24.39
CA ARG A 314 17.44 14.81 -24.64
C ARG A 314 16.48 15.77 -23.92
N ILE A 315 15.64 15.28 -22.99
CA ILE A 315 14.80 16.17 -22.17
C ILE A 315 14.90 15.72 -20.71
N GLY A 316 16.04 16.04 -20.09
CA GLY A 316 16.13 16.21 -18.64
C GLY A 316 16.52 17.66 -18.39
N PRO A 317 15.94 18.35 -17.40
CA PRO A 317 16.35 19.71 -17.08
C PRO A 317 17.84 19.70 -16.71
N ALA A 318 18.61 20.39 -17.53
CA ALA A 318 19.98 20.77 -17.23
C ALA A 318 19.95 21.68 -16.00
N ASN A 319 20.39 21.16 -14.86
CA ASN A 319 21.16 21.95 -13.91
C ASN A 319 22.05 21.00 -13.12
N GLY A 320 23.22 20.81 -13.70
CA GLY A 320 24.34 20.15 -13.06
C GLY A 320 24.73 20.88 -11.78
N LEU A 321 25.06 20.07 -10.81
CA LEU A 321 25.81 20.38 -9.61
C LEU A 321 27.14 21.05 -10.00
N GLN A 322 27.14 22.36 -10.25
CA GLN A 322 28.35 23.16 -10.24
C GLN A 322 28.65 23.55 -8.81
N ARG A 323 29.67 22.89 -8.23
CA ARG A 323 30.34 23.36 -7.03
C ARG A 323 30.91 24.76 -7.32
N ARG A 324 30.27 25.80 -6.79
CA ARG A 324 30.93 27.07 -6.50
C ARG A 324 30.90 27.26 -5.00
N ASN A 325 32.09 27.15 -4.42
CA ASN A 325 32.40 27.73 -3.12
C ASN A 325 32.10 29.23 -3.20
N ALA A 326 31.09 29.68 -2.47
CA ALA A 326 30.95 31.07 -2.06
C ALA A 326 30.23 31.06 -0.71
N GLN A 327 31.00 31.38 0.33
CA GLN A 327 30.53 31.73 1.65
C GLN A 327 29.44 32.80 1.54
N THR A 328 28.24 32.52 2.04
CA THR A 328 27.34 33.53 2.63
C THR A 328 26.17 32.82 3.32
N ASP A 329 26.27 32.76 4.65
CA ASP A 329 25.20 32.95 5.63
C ASP A 329 23.82 32.35 5.35
N LEU A 330 23.63 31.10 5.80
CA LEU A 330 22.33 30.60 6.24
C LEU A 330 22.49 29.96 7.61
N LEU A 331 22.57 30.81 8.63
CA LEU A 331 22.38 30.44 10.02
C LEU A 331 20.92 29.97 10.19
N LEU A 332 20.74 28.69 10.49
CA LEU A 332 19.53 28.21 11.15
C LEU A 332 19.35 29.01 12.45
N PRO A 333 18.12 29.42 12.82
CA PRO A 333 17.90 30.08 14.11
C PRO A 333 18.34 29.14 15.23
N SER A 334 19.22 29.63 16.12
CA SER A 334 19.69 28.84 17.26
C SER A 334 18.51 28.49 18.16
N ILE A 335 18.36 27.21 18.49
CA ILE A 335 17.40 26.74 19.48
C ILE A 335 17.76 27.41 20.82
N VAL A 336 16.91 28.33 21.27
CA VAL A 336 17.04 28.93 22.60
C VAL A 336 16.57 27.90 23.62
N THR A 337 17.50 27.21 24.26
CA THR A 337 17.21 26.36 25.42
C THR A 337 16.92 27.26 26.63
N ILE A 338 15.70 27.18 27.15
CA ILE A 338 15.31 27.90 28.38
C ILE A 338 15.97 27.18 29.57
N PRO A 339 16.84 27.84 30.36
CA PRO A 339 17.50 27.20 31.49
C PRO A 339 16.50 26.88 32.61
N CYS A 340 16.63 25.67 33.18
CA CYS A 340 15.79 25.18 34.26
C CYS A 340 16.02 26.01 35.54
N LYS A 341 14.99 26.72 36.01
CA LYS A 341 15.06 27.62 37.18
C LYS A 341 14.77 26.95 38.53
N THR A 342 14.50 25.65 38.57
CA THR A 342 14.17 24.94 39.82
C THR A 342 15.44 24.41 40.49
N GLU A 343 15.71 24.87 41.71
CA GLU A 343 16.94 24.59 42.46
C GLU A 343 17.18 23.08 42.70
N GLN A 344 16.11 22.28 42.71
CA GLN A 344 16.14 20.84 42.96
C GLN A 344 16.13 19.95 41.69
N CYS A 345 16.16 20.51 40.47
CA CYS A 345 16.15 19.69 39.26
C CYS A 345 17.54 19.11 38.92
N ARG A 346 17.58 17.81 38.59
CA ARG A 346 18.77 17.06 38.11
C ARG A 346 18.64 16.69 36.63
N CYS A 347 18.24 17.62 35.76
CA CYS A 347 18.25 17.38 34.32
C CYS A 347 19.59 17.81 33.70
N ASP A 348 19.97 17.15 32.61
CA ASP A 348 21.24 17.35 31.88
C ASP A 348 21.41 18.75 31.26
N LEU A 349 20.38 19.59 31.35
CA LEU A 349 20.39 21.00 30.91
C LEU A 349 21.00 21.96 31.94
N LYS A 350 21.40 21.48 33.13
CA LYS A 350 22.07 22.30 34.15
C LYS A 350 23.58 22.26 33.88
N HIS A 351 24.14 23.37 33.39
CA HIS A 351 25.60 23.52 33.25
C HIS A 351 26.27 23.27 34.60
N LYS A 352 27.33 22.45 34.59
CA LYS A 352 28.21 22.20 35.76
C LYS A 352 28.89 23.48 36.22
#